data_AF-A0A6B2LCM9-F1
#
_entry.id   AF-A0A6B2LCM9-F1
#
_cell.length_a   1.000
_cell.length_b   1.000
_cell.length_c   1.000
_cell.angle_alpha   90.00
_cell.angle_beta   90.00
_cell.angle_gamma   90.00
#
_symmetry.space_group_name_H-M   'P 1'
#
loop_
_entity.id
_entity.type
_entity.pdbx_description
1 polymer ?
#
loop_
_entity_poly.entity_id
_entity_poly.type
_entity_poly.pdbx_seq_one_letter_code
_entity_poly.pdbx_strand_id
1 'polypeptide(L)'
;MLILCLFGLSWNAFCGELRGVNPKLKGSYESDPFVCLDGSQSFPSSSINDDYCDCKDGSDEPGTSACPTGTFYCSNRGLLPLTIFSSRVNDGICDCCDGSDEYLSTKCTDTCHAAWEESTKQIRQDIQDHETGLRFVHQKREEYILLLQQKKVEVLEKQVTKDALQPVLEDLGVKKGEAQKKVEEFSNKLKEELREEIEGMVSAEFEEQERVRVENEQRKREDEGTKERALPEDEKRIEQVRRRQEVRRRERELRRQRQQELEHDHDHDHIHEHEHEEHDHEEHEDYDLDHDHDHD
;
A
#
# COMPACT_ATOMS: atom_id res chain seq x y z
N MET A 1 40.11 51.85 -55.52
CA MET A 1 40.03 50.53 -56.18
C MET A 1 38.86 49.78 -55.55
N LEU A 2 37.72 49.76 -56.23
CA LEU A 2 36.54 48.97 -55.88
C LEU A 2 36.73 47.58 -56.50
N ILE A 3 36.95 46.55 -55.68
CA ILE A 3 37.01 45.16 -56.13
C ILE A 3 35.57 44.62 -56.05
N LEU A 4 34.93 44.55 -57.21
CA LEU A 4 33.68 43.83 -57.43
C LEU A 4 33.99 42.33 -57.45
N CYS A 5 33.64 41.61 -56.39
CA CYS A 5 33.56 40.16 -56.40
C CYS A 5 32.38 39.73 -57.27
N LEU A 6 32.69 39.25 -58.47
CA LEU A 6 31.75 38.51 -59.31
C LEU A 6 31.48 37.15 -58.64
N PHE A 7 30.33 37.02 -57.99
CA PHE A 7 29.79 35.74 -57.59
C PHE A 7 29.51 34.92 -58.85
N GLY A 8 30.41 33.98 -59.15
CA GLY A 8 30.12 32.91 -60.10
C GLY A 8 28.97 32.08 -59.55
N LEU A 9 27.81 32.17 -60.21
CA LEU A 9 26.75 31.19 -60.07
C LEU A 9 27.31 29.88 -60.64
N SER A 10 27.88 29.04 -59.78
CA SER A 10 28.05 27.63 -60.11
C SER A 10 26.65 27.08 -60.36
N TRP A 11 26.36 26.78 -61.62
CA TRP A 11 25.31 25.83 -61.96
C TRP A 11 25.63 24.55 -61.18
N ASN A 12 24.92 24.32 -60.07
CA ASN A 12 24.73 22.98 -59.58
C ASN A 12 23.99 22.26 -60.70
N ALA A 13 24.74 21.59 -61.57
CA ALA A 13 24.22 20.52 -62.37
C ALA A 13 23.65 19.51 -61.36
N PHE A 14 22.34 19.54 -61.17
CA PHE A 14 21.62 18.41 -60.63
C PHE A 14 21.83 17.30 -61.65
N CYS A 15 22.92 16.54 -61.49
CA CYS A 15 23.08 15.27 -62.15
C CYS A 15 21.91 14.43 -61.62
N GLY A 16 20.91 14.18 -62.47
CA GLY A 16 19.71 13.47 -62.09
C GLY A 16 20.09 12.15 -61.44
N GLU A 17 19.57 11.89 -60.25
CA GLU A 17 19.75 10.61 -59.58
C GLU A 17 19.20 9.51 -60.51
N LEU A 18 20.03 8.50 -60.81
CA LEU A 18 19.67 7.42 -61.71
C LEU A 18 18.45 6.68 -61.14
N ARG A 19 17.35 6.70 -61.89
CA ARG A 19 16.06 6.18 -61.43
C ARG A 19 16.15 4.67 -61.14
N GLY A 20 15.48 4.26 -60.06
CA GLY A 20 15.29 2.85 -59.72
C GLY A 20 16.54 2.14 -59.20
N VAL A 21 17.65 2.86 -59.02
CA VAL A 21 18.88 2.31 -58.45
C VAL A 21 18.86 2.38 -56.93
N ASN A 22 19.16 1.26 -56.29
CA ASN A 22 19.43 1.22 -54.86
C ASN A 22 20.66 2.11 -54.56
N PRO A 23 20.58 3.09 -53.63
CA PRO A 23 21.68 3.99 -53.33
C PRO A 23 23.01 3.30 -52.99
N LYS A 24 22.96 2.06 -52.45
CA LYS A 24 24.15 1.26 -52.15
C LYS A 24 24.90 0.78 -53.41
N LEU A 25 24.21 0.66 -54.54
CA LEU A 25 24.77 0.22 -55.82
C LEU A 25 25.15 1.37 -56.74
N LYS A 26 24.87 2.63 -56.36
CA LYS A 26 25.08 3.81 -57.20
C LYS A 26 26.49 3.87 -57.82
N GLY A 27 27.54 3.55 -57.06
CA GLY A 27 28.92 3.54 -57.57
C GLY A 27 29.18 2.54 -58.71
N SER A 28 28.39 1.47 -58.82
CA SER A 28 28.47 0.50 -59.92
C SER A 28 27.90 1.03 -61.24
N TYR A 29 27.13 2.11 -61.20
CA TYR A 29 26.51 2.75 -62.37
C TYR A 29 27.25 4.01 -62.84
N GLU A 30 28.35 4.38 -62.16
CA GLU A 30 29.15 5.58 -62.48
C GLU A 30 30.30 5.29 -63.46
N SER A 31 30.57 4.00 -63.78
CA SER A 31 31.62 3.60 -64.71
C SER A 31 31.19 3.70 -66.17
N ASP A 32 32.10 4.12 -67.04
CA ASP A 32 31.95 4.07 -68.50
C ASP A 32 33.17 3.35 -69.12
N PRO A 33 32.99 2.18 -69.78
CA PRO A 33 31.73 1.49 -70.01
C PRO A 33 31.08 0.95 -68.73
N PHE A 34 29.76 0.85 -68.73
CA PHE A 34 28.98 0.15 -67.71
C PHE A 34 29.25 -1.36 -67.82
N VAL A 35 29.40 -2.04 -66.70
CA VAL A 35 29.57 -3.49 -66.63
C VAL A 35 28.35 -4.04 -65.89
N CYS A 36 27.68 -5.04 -66.47
CA CYS A 36 26.57 -5.73 -65.80
C CYS A 36 27.00 -6.17 -64.40
N LEU A 37 26.10 -6.13 -63.41
CA LEU A 37 26.46 -6.42 -62.02
C LEU A 37 26.86 -7.89 -61.80
N ASP A 38 26.41 -8.80 -62.64
CA ASP A 38 26.87 -10.19 -62.73
C ASP A 38 28.25 -10.37 -63.38
N GLY A 39 28.84 -9.30 -63.92
CA GLY A 39 30.13 -9.29 -64.60
C GLY A 39 30.14 -9.95 -65.99
N SER A 40 28.97 -10.25 -66.57
CA SER A 40 28.87 -11.01 -67.83
C SER A 40 29.31 -10.23 -69.06
N GLN A 41 28.87 -8.97 -69.18
CA GLN A 41 29.06 -8.11 -70.35
C GLN A 41 29.25 -6.64 -69.94
N SER A 42 29.71 -5.81 -70.88
CA SER A 42 29.88 -4.38 -70.68
C SER A 42 29.37 -3.59 -71.89
N PHE A 43 28.68 -2.50 -71.62
CA PHE A 43 28.03 -1.63 -72.61
C PHE A 43 28.39 -0.17 -72.35
N PRO A 44 28.22 0.74 -73.31
CA PRO A 44 28.32 2.16 -73.04
C PRO A 44 27.35 2.56 -71.92
N SER A 45 27.71 3.52 -71.08
CA SER A 45 26.81 4.05 -70.04
C SER A 45 25.46 4.57 -70.56
N SER A 46 25.34 4.85 -71.87
CA SER A 46 24.08 5.19 -72.54
C SER A 46 23.07 4.05 -72.65
N SER A 47 23.50 2.80 -72.47
CA SER A 47 22.63 1.62 -72.43
C SER A 47 21.93 1.45 -71.07
N ILE A 48 22.21 2.30 -70.08
CA ILE A 48 21.52 2.24 -68.79
C ILE A 48 20.19 2.96 -68.90
N ASN A 49 19.09 2.27 -68.59
CA ASN A 49 17.71 2.77 -68.69
C ASN A 49 17.34 3.25 -70.10
N ASP A 50 17.74 2.50 -71.12
CA ASP A 50 17.43 2.81 -72.53
C ASP A 50 16.19 2.07 -73.06
N ASP A 51 15.47 1.36 -72.18
CA ASP A 51 14.28 0.56 -72.47
C ASP A 51 14.59 -0.69 -73.32
N TYR A 52 15.84 -1.15 -73.31
CA TYR A 52 16.28 -2.40 -73.92
C TYR A 52 17.06 -3.26 -72.91
N CYS A 53 16.85 -4.58 -72.94
CA CYS A 53 17.49 -5.49 -71.98
C CYS A 53 18.76 -6.11 -72.55
N ASP A 54 19.91 -5.51 -72.24
CA ASP A 54 21.27 -5.93 -72.60
C ASP A 54 21.88 -6.91 -71.58
N CYS A 55 21.66 -6.69 -70.27
CA CYS A 55 22.22 -7.56 -69.23
C CYS A 55 21.26 -8.71 -68.88
N LYS A 56 21.83 -9.92 -68.71
CA LYS A 56 21.04 -11.11 -68.34
C LYS A 56 20.47 -11.02 -66.93
N ASP A 57 21.15 -10.31 -66.03
CA ASP A 57 20.67 -10.02 -64.68
C ASP A 57 19.69 -8.83 -64.63
N GLY A 58 19.54 -8.10 -65.75
CA GLY A 58 18.71 -6.91 -65.88
C GLY A 58 19.26 -5.67 -65.16
N SER A 59 20.55 -5.67 -64.84
CA SER A 59 21.17 -4.59 -64.08
C SER A 59 21.32 -3.28 -64.87
N ASP A 60 21.25 -3.32 -66.19
CA ASP A 60 21.23 -2.18 -67.11
C ASP A 60 19.91 -1.39 -67.07
N GLU A 61 18.80 -2.03 -66.69
CA GLU A 61 17.45 -1.42 -66.69
C GLU A 61 16.85 -1.28 -65.27
N PRO A 62 17.52 -0.62 -64.31
CA PRO A 62 17.01 -0.46 -62.94
C PRO A 62 15.79 0.46 -62.85
N GLY A 63 15.58 1.32 -63.85
CA GLY A 63 14.60 2.39 -63.89
C GLY A 63 13.49 2.22 -64.93
N THR A 64 13.45 1.10 -65.64
CA THR A 64 12.47 0.78 -66.69
C THR A 64 11.86 -0.63 -66.47
N SER A 65 10.98 -1.04 -67.38
CA SER A 65 10.35 -2.37 -67.37
C SER A 65 10.95 -3.36 -68.37
N ALA A 66 12.04 -2.99 -69.07
CA ALA A 66 12.55 -3.73 -70.22
C ALA A 66 13.11 -5.12 -69.87
N CYS A 67 13.65 -5.30 -68.66
CA CYS A 67 14.23 -6.57 -68.23
C CYS A 67 13.27 -7.41 -67.37
N PRO A 68 13.02 -8.69 -67.71
CA PRO A 68 12.09 -9.56 -66.97
C PRO A 68 12.58 -9.97 -65.58
N THR A 69 13.90 -9.96 -65.36
CA THR A 69 14.54 -10.23 -64.06
C THR A 69 14.92 -8.95 -63.31
N GLY A 70 14.63 -7.79 -63.90
CA GLY A 70 14.98 -6.50 -63.33
C GLY A 70 14.16 -6.18 -62.07
N THR A 71 14.71 -5.25 -61.29
CA THR A 71 14.05 -4.72 -60.10
C THR A 71 14.18 -3.21 -60.06
N PHE A 72 13.15 -2.55 -59.55
CA PHE A 72 13.09 -1.11 -59.40
C PHE A 72 13.09 -0.72 -57.92
N TYR A 73 13.95 0.23 -57.55
CA TYR A 73 14.04 0.75 -56.18
C TYR A 73 13.18 2.01 -55.98
N CYS A 74 12.12 1.87 -55.18
CA CYS A 74 11.36 3.00 -54.64
C CYS A 74 12.11 3.60 -53.45
N SER A 75 12.34 4.91 -53.45
CA SER A 75 13.01 5.57 -52.34
C SER A 75 12.10 5.73 -51.13
N ASN A 76 10.79 5.92 -51.36
CA ASN A 76 9.74 6.03 -50.34
C ASN A 76 10.15 6.93 -49.17
N ARG A 77 10.55 8.18 -49.45
CA ARG A 77 11.14 9.07 -48.42
C ARG A 77 10.23 9.18 -47.20
N GLY A 78 10.79 8.96 -46.01
CA GLY A 78 10.03 8.95 -44.75
C GLY A 78 9.44 7.59 -44.38
N LEU A 79 9.49 6.60 -45.28
CA LEU A 79 9.18 5.21 -45.04
C LEU A 79 10.38 4.32 -45.38
N LEU A 80 10.22 3.02 -45.14
CA LEU A 80 11.22 2.04 -45.58
C LEU A 80 11.21 1.97 -47.12
N PRO A 81 12.40 1.90 -47.74
CA PRO A 81 12.49 1.73 -49.18
C PRO A 81 11.90 0.39 -49.60
N LEU A 82 11.35 0.36 -50.81
CA LEU A 82 10.73 -0.82 -51.38
C LEU A 82 11.44 -1.18 -52.69
N THR A 83 11.59 -2.46 -52.95
CA THR A 83 12.05 -2.95 -54.24
C THR A 83 10.92 -3.73 -54.88
N ILE A 84 10.54 -3.32 -56.09
CA ILE A 84 9.48 -3.95 -56.88
C ILE A 84 10.08 -4.61 -58.12
N PHE A 85 9.33 -5.51 -58.75
CA PHE A 85 9.75 -6.09 -60.03
C PHE A 85 9.64 -5.05 -61.15
N SER A 86 10.57 -5.07 -62.11
CA SER A 86 10.57 -4.16 -63.26
C SER A 86 9.26 -4.20 -64.07
N SER A 87 8.54 -5.33 -64.05
CA SER A 87 7.23 -5.46 -64.71
C SER A 87 6.15 -4.51 -64.18
N ARG A 88 6.37 -3.89 -63.02
CA ARG A 88 5.46 -2.94 -62.38
C ARG A 88 5.81 -1.48 -62.66
N VAL A 89 6.85 -1.24 -63.45
CA VAL A 89 7.28 0.12 -63.81
C VAL A 89 6.49 0.58 -65.02
N ASN A 90 5.69 1.64 -64.87
CA ASN A 90 4.76 2.15 -65.88
C ASN A 90 3.71 1.11 -66.35
N ASP A 91 3.26 0.23 -65.46
CA ASP A 91 2.16 -0.69 -65.75
C ASP A 91 0.77 -0.06 -65.51
N GLY A 92 0.74 1.17 -64.97
CA GLY A 92 -0.45 1.95 -64.70
C GLY A 92 -0.99 1.79 -63.28
N ILE A 93 -0.30 1.05 -62.41
CA ILE A 93 -0.63 0.81 -61.00
C ILE A 93 0.41 1.53 -60.12
N CYS A 94 -0.04 2.20 -59.07
CA CYS A 94 0.88 2.85 -58.12
C CYS A 94 1.33 1.84 -57.05
N ASP A 95 2.49 1.22 -57.22
CA ASP A 95 3.10 0.30 -56.25
C ASP A 95 4.03 1.03 -55.28
N CYS A 96 4.80 2.03 -55.72
CA CYS A 96 5.60 2.85 -54.81
C CYS A 96 4.73 3.92 -54.13
N CYS A 97 4.92 4.17 -52.82
CA CYS A 97 4.18 5.25 -52.15
C CYS A 97 4.57 6.63 -52.66
N ASP A 98 5.81 6.78 -53.15
CA ASP A 98 6.32 8.01 -53.75
C ASP A 98 5.87 8.19 -55.22
N GLY A 99 5.21 7.18 -55.80
CA GLY A 99 4.74 7.14 -57.18
C GLY A 99 5.85 7.12 -58.23
N SER A 100 7.09 6.81 -57.85
CA SER A 100 8.26 6.90 -58.74
C SER A 100 8.31 5.82 -59.83
N ASP A 101 7.57 4.73 -59.64
CA ASP A 101 7.35 3.63 -60.59
C ASP A 101 6.55 4.04 -61.82
N GLU A 102 5.62 4.99 -61.68
CA GLU A 102 4.71 5.44 -62.74
C GLU A 102 5.13 6.79 -63.33
N TYR A 103 6.42 6.99 -63.59
CA TYR A 103 6.99 8.28 -63.98
C TYR A 103 6.54 8.81 -65.37
N LEU A 104 5.98 7.95 -66.23
CA LEU A 104 5.37 8.38 -67.50
C LEU A 104 3.93 8.89 -67.31
N SER A 105 3.34 8.63 -66.16
CA SER A 105 1.97 8.96 -65.79
C SER A 105 1.96 10.04 -64.70
N THR A 106 0.94 10.89 -64.66
CA THR A 106 0.75 11.85 -63.55
C THR A 106 -0.33 11.39 -62.58
N LYS A 107 -0.70 10.10 -62.62
CA LYS A 107 -1.79 9.53 -61.83
C LYS A 107 -1.37 9.20 -60.39
N CYS A 108 -0.11 8.83 -60.18
CA CYS A 108 0.40 8.50 -58.85
C CYS A 108 0.87 9.76 -58.14
N THR A 109 0.40 9.93 -56.90
CA THR A 109 0.77 11.03 -56.01
C THR A 109 1.57 10.48 -54.84
N ASP A 110 2.50 11.27 -54.30
CA ASP A 110 3.24 10.89 -53.09
C ASP A 110 2.28 10.75 -51.90
N THR A 111 2.16 9.53 -51.39
CA THR A 111 1.34 9.14 -50.24
C THR A 111 2.19 8.65 -49.06
N CYS A 112 3.53 8.74 -49.15
CA CYS A 112 4.42 8.16 -48.14
C CYS A 112 4.22 8.79 -46.76
N HIS A 113 3.98 10.10 -46.69
CA HIS A 113 3.73 10.79 -45.42
C HIS A 113 2.43 10.31 -44.75
N ALA A 114 1.33 10.23 -45.51
CA ALA A 114 0.05 9.77 -44.97
C ALA A 114 0.12 8.31 -44.51
N ALA A 115 0.80 7.45 -45.27
CA ALA A 115 1.04 6.06 -44.89
C ALA A 115 1.92 5.95 -43.63
N TRP A 116 2.92 6.83 -43.46
CA TRP A 116 3.71 6.92 -42.23
C TRP A 116 2.87 7.40 -41.04
N GLU A 117 2.07 8.45 -41.20
CA GLU A 117 1.21 8.96 -40.13
C GLU A 117 0.25 7.90 -39.61
N GLU A 118 -0.39 7.15 -40.51
CA GLU A 118 -1.31 6.08 -40.15
C GLU A 118 -0.58 4.91 -39.47
N SER A 119 0.52 4.41 -40.05
CA SER A 119 1.28 3.29 -39.48
C SER A 119 1.93 3.61 -38.13
N THR A 120 2.24 4.89 -37.86
CA THR A 120 2.83 5.32 -36.58
C THR A 120 1.82 5.73 -35.52
N LYS A 121 0.53 5.80 -35.86
CA LYS A 121 -0.52 6.25 -34.94
C LYS A 121 -0.58 5.42 -33.66
N GLN A 122 -0.62 4.09 -33.80
CA GLN A 122 -0.65 3.18 -32.66
C GLN A 122 0.65 3.26 -31.84
N ILE A 123 1.80 3.27 -32.52
CA ILE A 123 3.11 3.36 -31.85
C ILE A 123 3.22 4.64 -31.00
N ARG A 124 2.70 5.77 -31.48
CA ARG A 124 2.67 7.02 -30.70
C ARG A 124 1.79 6.91 -29.47
N GLN A 125 0.62 6.26 -29.58
CA GLN A 125 -0.26 6.02 -28.45
C GLN A 125 0.42 5.12 -27.42
N ASP A 126 1.03 4.01 -27.87
CA ASP A 126 1.74 3.09 -26.98
C ASP A 126 2.90 3.77 -26.24
N ILE A 127 3.64 4.66 -26.92
CA ILE A 127 4.71 5.46 -26.28
C ILE A 127 4.12 6.39 -25.21
N GLN A 128 3.02 7.09 -25.51
CA GLN A 128 2.35 7.99 -24.55
C GLN A 128 1.82 7.23 -23.33
N ASP A 129 1.20 6.07 -23.54
CA ASP A 129 0.68 5.23 -22.46
C ASP A 129 1.83 4.69 -21.59
N HIS A 130 2.93 4.29 -22.22
CA HIS A 130 4.11 3.85 -21.48
C HIS A 130 4.74 5.02 -20.68
N GLU A 131 4.87 6.21 -21.26
CA GLU A 131 5.40 7.38 -20.56
C GLU A 131 4.54 7.81 -19.37
N THR A 132 3.21 7.76 -19.52
CA THR A 132 2.28 8.06 -18.43
C THR A 132 2.34 7.01 -17.33
N GLY A 133 2.39 5.72 -17.68
CA GLY A 133 2.59 4.62 -16.74
C GLY A 133 3.90 4.74 -15.96
N LEU A 134 5.02 5.03 -16.64
CA LEU A 134 6.31 5.26 -16.00
C LEU A 134 6.26 6.45 -15.03
N ARG A 135 5.61 7.55 -15.43
CA ARG A 135 5.45 8.73 -14.58
C ARG A 135 4.65 8.41 -13.32
N PHE A 136 3.56 7.66 -13.45
CA PHE A 136 2.74 7.22 -12.33
C PHE A 136 3.53 6.35 -11.36
N VAL A 137 4.27 5.35 -11.85
CA VAL A 137 5.13 4.49 -11.03
C VAL A 137 6.19 5.31 -10.30
N HIS A 138 6.81 6.28 -10.98
CA HIS A 138 7.79 7.17 -10.37
C HIS A 138 7.17 7.99 -9.23
N GLN A 139 6.04 8.63 -9.47
CA GLN A 139 5.33 9.43 -8.46
C GLN A 139 4.94 8.58 -7.24
N LYS A 140 4.38 7.39 -7.46
CA LYS A 140 4.00 6.48 -6.38
C LYS A 140 5.20 5.99 -5.57
N ARG A 141 6.32 5.74 -6.24
CA ARG A 141 7.58 5.39 -5.57
C ARG A 141 8.07 6.52 -4.67
N GLU A 142 8.04 7.76 -5.14
CA GLU A 142 8.44 8.93 -4.34
C GLU A 142 7.52 9.14 -3.13
N GLU A 143 6.20 9.04 -3.34
CA GLU A 143 5.20 9.08 -2.27
C GLU A 143 5.48 8.02 -1.20
N TYR A 144 5.74 6.77 -1.63
CA TYR A 144 6.04 5.66 -0.73
C TYR A 144 7.35 5.85 0.05
N ILE A 145 8.39 6.39 -0.59
CA ILE A 145 9.65 6.71 0.08
C ILE A 145 9.45 7.75 1.18
N LEU A 146 8.67 8.81 0.92
CA LEU A 146 8.35 9.83 1.92
C LEU A 146 7.54 9.24 3.08
N LEU A 147 6.55 8.39 2.79
CA LEU A 147 5.75 7.71 3.80
C LEU A 147 6.62 6.83 4.70
N LEU A 148 7.54 6.05 4.12
CA LEU A 148 8.48 5.22 4.89
C LEU A 148 9.40 6.05 5.78
N GLN A 149 9.88 7.19 5.29
CA GLN A 149 10.69 8.10 6.09
C GLN A 149 9.90 8.66 7.28
N GLN A 150 8.66 9.10 7.06
CA GLN A 150 7.77 9.58 8.12
C GLN A 150 7.49 8.50 9.16
N LYS A 151 7.15 7.28 8.73
CA LYS A 151 6.90 6.15 9.62
C LYS A 151 8.13 5.78 10.45
N LYS A 152 9.33 5.88 9.87
CA LYS A 152 10.59 5.68 10.60
C LYS A 152 10.78 6.72 11.71
N VAL A 153 10.48 7.99 11.45
CA VAL A 153 10.54 9.05 12.48
C VAL A 153 9.52 8.78 13.58
N GLU A 154 8.28 8.45 13.24
CA GLU A 154 7.21 8.15 14.21
C GLU A 154 7.60 7.01 15.17
N VAL A 155 8.19 5.93 14.62
CA VAL A 155 8.68 4.80 15.44
C VAL A 155 9.82 5.24 16.35
N LEU A 156 10.77 6.05 15.86
CA LEU A 156 11.87 6.55 16.67
C LEU A 156 11.39 7.47 17.80
N GLU A 157 10.41 8.35 17.56
CA GLU A 157 9.81 9.20 18.59
C GLU A 157 9.10 8.38 19.68
N LYS A 158 8.33 7.36 19.27
CA LYS A 158 7.69 6.42 20.19
C LYS A 158 8.71 5.62 21.01
N GLN A 159 9.83 5.25 20.40
CA GLN A 159 10.91 4.55 21.10
C GLN A 159 11.58 5.47 22.14
N VAL A 160 11.90 6.71 21.77
CA VAL A 160 12.50 7.68 22.69
C VAL A 160 11.58 7.97 23.88
N THR A 161 10.28 8.17 23.64
CA THR A 161 9.29 8.41 24.70
C THR A 161 9.13 7.20 25.62
N LYS A 162 9.09 5.98 25.06
CA LYS A 162 9.09 4.73 25.84
C LYS A 162 10.32 4.65 26.74
N ASP A 163 11.51 4.86 26.17
CA ASP A 163 12.77 4.77 26.91
C ASP A 163 12.88 5.82 28.02
N ALA A 164 12.28 7.01 27.82
CA ALA A 164 12.20 8.06 28.83
C ALA A 164 11.20 7.76 29.97
N LEU A 165 10.08 7.08 29.67
CA LEU A 165 9.05 6.72 30.64
C LEU A 165 9.40 5.46 31.44
N GLN A 166 10.17 4.54 30.85
CA GLN A 166 10.62 3.29 31.48
C GLN A 166 11.21 3.50 32.90
N PRO A 167 12.20 4.38 33.12
CA PRO A 167 12.76 4.59 34.46
C PRO A 167 11.75 5.23 35.43
N VAL A 168 10.85 6.09 34.94
CA VAL A 168 9.83 6.73 35.77
C VAL A 168 8.81 5.70 36.26
N LEU A 169 8.41 4.74 35.41
CA LEU A 169 7.53 3.64 35.80
C LEU A 169 8.20 2.72 36.84
N GLU A 170 9.48 2.42 36.67
CA GLU A 170 10.24 1.63 37.64
C GLU A 170 10.33 2.33 39.00
N ASP A 171 10.68 3.62 39.03
CA ASP A 171 10.74 4.44 40.25
C ASP A 171 9.37 4.54 40.94
N LEU A 172 8.29 4.78 40.18
CA LEU A 172 6.93 4.78 40.72
C LEU A 172 6.53 3.41 41.28
N GLY A 173 6.96 2.32 40.62
CA GLY A 173 6.75 0.95 41.09
C GLY A 173 7.42 0.70 42.45
N VAL A 174 8.66 1.17 42.61
CA VAL A 174 9.39 1.10 43.89
C VAL A 174 8.66 1.91 44.96
N LYS A 175 8.35 3.18 44.69
CA LYS A 175 7.64 4.07 45.64
C LYS A 175 6.29 3.51 46.06
N LYS A 176 5.53 2.94 45.13
CA LYS A 176 4.25 2.27 45.42
C LYS A 176 4.46 1.08 46.36
N GLY A 177 5.47 0.23 46.09
CA GLY A 177 5.79 -0.91 46.95
C GLY A 177 6.22 -0.49 48.35
N GLU A 178 7.02 0.57 48.47
CA GLU A 178 7.40 1.15 49.77
C GLU A 178 6.20 1.70 50.54
N ALA A 179 5.32 2.44 49.87
CA ALA A 179 4.11 2.98 50.48
C ALA A 179 3.18 1.85 50.96
N GLN A 180 3.01 0.79 50.17
CA GLN A 180 2.24 -0.39 50.54
C GLN A 180 2.81 -1.08 51.78
N LYS A 181 4.13 -1.30 51.83
CA LYS A 181 4.80 -1.88 53.01
C LYS A 181 4.59 -1.03 54.26
N LYS A 182 4.69 0.30 54.16
CA LYS A 182 4.44 1.21 55.28
C LYS A 182 2.99 1.14 55.79
N VAL A 183 2.03 1.08 54.87
CA VAL A 183 0.61 0.92 55.22
C VAL A 183 0.37 -0.41 55.92
N GLU A 184 0.98 -1.49 55.43
CA GLU A 184 0.84 -2.82 56.04
C GLU A 184 1.52 -2.91 57.41
N GLU A 185 2.71 -2.34 57.56
CA GLU A 185 3.41 -2.25 58.85
C GLU A 185 2.60 -1.44 59.87
N PHE A 186 2.06 -0.29 59.45
CA PHE A 186 1.20 0.54 60.30
C PHE A 186 -0.09 -0.20 60.68
N SER A 187 -0.72 -0.91 59.74
CA SER A 187 -1.90 -1.73 60.01
C SER A 187 -1.62 -2.84 61.02
N ASN A 188 -0.47 -3.52 60.91
CA ASN A 188 -0.10 -4.58 61.85
C ASN A 188 0.20 -4.03 63.24
N LYS A 189 0.90 -2.89 63.36
CA LYS A 189 1.11 -2.24 64.67
C LYS A 189 -0.21 -1.90 65.35
N LEU A 190 -1.15 -1.30 64.62
CA LEU A 190 -2.45 -0.95 65.15
C LEU A 190 -3.26 -2.18 65.59
N LYS A 191 -3.13 -3.32 64.87
CA LYS A 191 -3.77 -4.58 65.27
C LYS A 191 -3.19 -5.15 66.57
N GLU A 192 -1.87 -5.07 66.76
CA GLU A 192 -1.23 -5.54 68.00
C GLU A 192 -1.58 -4.63 69.19
N GLU A 193 -1.55 -3.30 69.02
CA GLU A 193 -1.98 -2.36 70.07
C GLU A 193 -3.45 -2.60 70.47
N LEU A 194 -4.34 -2.78 69.50
CA LEU A 194 -5.75 -3.09 69.77
C LEU A 194 -5.92 -4.47 70.44
N ARG A 195 -5.10 -5.46 70.07
CA ARG A 195 -5.09 -6.79 70.72
C ARG A 195 -4.73 -6.67 72.20
N GLU A 196 -3.65 -5.95 72.53
CA GLU A 196 -3.21 -5.76 73.91
C GLU A 196 -4.27 -5.03 74.75
N GLU A 197 -4.93 -4.01 74.18
CA GLU A 197 -6.02 -3.29 74.85
C GLU A 197 -7.23 -4.21 75.12
N ILE A 198 -7.62 -5.03 74.14
CA ILE A 198 -8.69 -6.03 74.30
C ILE A 198 -8.31 -7.08 75.36
N GLU A 199 -7.09 -7.62 75.32
CA GLU A 199 -6.61 -8.61 76.29
C GLU A 199 -6.60 -8.03 77.72
N GLY A 200 -6.19 -6.76 77.87
CA GLY A 200 -6.26 -6.02 79.13
C GLY A 200 -7.69 -5.86 79.64
N MET A 201 -8.62 -5.46 78.77
CA MET A 201 -10.05 -5.35 79.11
C MET A 201 -10.64 -6.69 79.54
N VAL A 202 -10.35 -7.77 78.79
CA VAL A 202 -10.84 -9.12 79.11
C VAL A 202 -10.29 -9.61 80.45
N SER A 203 -9.00 -9.35 80.74
CA SER A 203 -8.40 -9.71 82.03
C SER A 203 -9.04 -8.94 83.19
N ALA A 204 -9.26 -7.63 83.02
CA ALA A 204 -9.91 -6.80 84.04
C ALA A 204 -11.35 -7.26 84.31
N GLU A 205 -12.10 -7.59 83.24
CA GLU A 205 -13.45 -8.12 83.37
C GLU A 205 -13.46 -9.51 84.02
N PHE A 206 -12.48 -10.37 83.72
CA PHE A 206 -12.33 -11.67 84.37
C PHE A 206 -12.03 -11.55 85.86
N GLU A 207 -11.09 -10.67 86.25
CA GLU A 207 -10.79 -10.41 87.67
C GLU A 207 -12.00 -9.84 88.41
N GLU A 208 -12.77 -8.94 87.79
CA GLU A 208 -13.98 -8.40 88.37
C GLU A 208 -15.06 -9.47 88.55
N GLN A 209 -15.27 -10.32 87.54
CA GLN A 209 -16.17 -11.46 87.66
C GLN A 209 -15.74 -12.44 88.76
N GLU A 210 -14.43 -12.67 88.92
CA GLU A 210 -13.90 -13.52 89.98
C GLU A 210 -14.04 -12.88 91.36
N ARG A 211 -13.80 -11.57 91.50
CA ARG A 211 -14.10 -10.81 92.73
C ARG A 211 -15.58 -10.91 93.11
N VAL A 212 -16.47 -10.64 92.15
CA VAL A 212 -17.93 -10.74 92.34
C VAL A 212 -18.32 -12.17 92.72
N ARG A 213 -17.69 -13.19 92.10
CA ARG A 213 -17.94 -14.59 92.44
C ARG A 213 -17.51 -14.91 93.87
N VAL A 214 -16.32 -14.48 94.30
CA VAL A 214 -15.82 -14.71 95.68
C VAL A 214 -16.69 -13.97 96.69
N GLU A 215 -17.08 -12.73 96.44
CA GLU A 215 -18.01 -11.99 97.30
C GLU A 215 -19.38 -12.68 97.36
N ASN A 216 -19.88 -13.20 96.24
CA ASN A 216 -21.15 -13.93 96.22
C ASN A 216 -21.04 -15.30 96.91
N GLU A 217 -19.89 -15.98 96.84
CA GLU A 217 -19.63 -17.21 97.59
C GLU A 217 -19.49 -16.93 99.10
N GLN A 218 -18.88 -15.82 99.51
CA GLN A 218 -18.86 -15.37 100.90
C GLN A 218 -20.27 -15.01 101.40
N ARG A 219 -21.03 -14.21 100.63
CA ARG A 219 -22.44 -13.91 100.92
C ARG A 219 -23.29 -15.18 100.99
N LYS A 220 -23.08 -16.17 100.11
CA LYS A 220 -23.77 -17.46 100.19
C LYS A 220 -23.40 -18.27 101.44
N ARG A 221 -22.16 -18.19 101.93
CA ARG A 221 -21.76 -18.82 103.20
C ARG A 221 -22.33 -18.08 104.42
N GLU A 222 -22.62 -16.79 104.28
CA GLU A 222 -23.38 -16.01 105.27
C GLU A 222 -24.90 -16.26 105.17
N ASP A 223 -25.42 -16.62 103.99
CA ASP A 223 -26.83 -16.94 103.70
C ASP A 223 -27.19 -18.45 103.74
N GLU A 224 -26.22 -19.36 103.98
CA GLU A 224 -26.46 -20.78 104.27
C GLU A 224 -27.12 -21.02 105.65
N GLY A 225 -27.72 -19.96 106.20
CA GLY A 225 -28.66 -19.95 107.29
C GLY A 225 -30.12 -19.70 106.89
N THR A 226 -30.54 -19.73 105.62
CA THR A 226 -31.99 -19.76 105.30
C THR A 226 -32.35 -20.50 104.01
N LYS A 227 -33.30 -21.43 104.12
CA LYS A 227 -33.82 -22.31 103.07
C LYS A 227 -34.71 -21.61 102.04
N GLU A 228 -34.61 -22.13 100.81
CA GLU A 228 -35.71 -22.41 99.86
C GLU A 228 -36.38 -21.22 99.13
N ARG A 229 -36.25 -21.18 97.79
CA ARG A 229 -37.32 -21.56 96.83
C ARG A 229 -36.89 -21.28 95.38
N ALA A 230 -36.95 -22.31 94.53
CA ALA A 230 -36.79 -22.20 93.09
C ALA A 230 -38.06 -21.64 92.41
N LEU A 231 -37.89 -20.93 91.27
CA LEU A 231 -38.80 -20.75 90.10
C LEU A 231 -38.28 -19.56 89.22
N PRO A 232 -38.59 -19.45 87.91
CA PRO A 232 -38.73 -20.48 86.86
C PRO A 232 -37.90 -20.20 85.58
N GLU A 233 -37.56 -21.25 84.82
CA GLU A 233 -36.76 -21.21 83.57
C GLU A 233 -37.45 -20.57 82.34
N ASP A 234 -38.68 -20.06 82.47
CA ASP A 234 -39.47 -19.62 81.32
C ASP A 234 -39.11 -18.21 80.81
N GLU A 235 -38.58 -17.34 81.67
CA GLU A 235 -38.29 -15.95 81.32
C GLU A 235 -37.03 -15.81 80.44
N LYS A 236 -35.99 -16.63 80.72
CA LYS A 236 -34.77 -16.68 79.88
C LYS A 236 -35.07 -17.21 78.48
N ARG A 237 -36.04 -18.11 78.35
CA ARG A 237 -36.46 -18.67 77.06
C ARG A 237 -37.22 -17.63 76.23
N ILE A 238 -38.05 -16.81 76.87
CA ILE A 238 -38.77 -15.69 76.23
C ILE A 238 -37.79 -14.60 75.78
N GLU A 239 -36.80 -14.25 76.60
CA GLU A 239 -35.73 -13.30 76.27
C GLU A 239 -34.92 -13.77 75.05
N GLN A 240 -34.56 -15.06 75.02
CA GLN A 240 -33.75 -15.65 73.93
C GLN A 240 -34.54 -15.74 72.61
N VAL A 241 -35.85 -16.01 72.69
CA VAL A 241 -36.76 -15.98 71.53
C VAL A 241 -36.93 -14.54 71.03
N ARG A 242 -37.08 -13.56 71.92
CA ARG A 242 -37.14 -12.12 71.55
C ARG A 242 -35.86 -11.67 70.83
N ARG A 243 -34.68 -11.98 71.36
CA ARG A 243 -33.40 -11.65 70.70
C ARG A 243 -33.28 -12.31 69.32
N ARG A 244 -33.68 -13.57 69.15
CA ARG A 244 -33.68 -14.24 67.84
C ARG A 244 -34.67 -13.60 66.85
N GLN A 245 -35.83 -13.15 67.31
CA GLN A 245 -36.80 -12.46 66.46
C GLN A 245 -36.30 -11.07 66.04
N GLU A 246 -35.62 -10.36 66.92
CA GLU A 246 -35.05 -9.03 66.65
C GLU A 246 -33.90 -9.08 65.63
N VAL A 247 -33.01 -10.07 65.73
CA VAL A 247 -31.95 -10.32 64.74
C VAL A 247 -32.55 -10.63 63.36
N ARG A 248 -33.55 -11.51 63.29
CA ARG A 248 -34.24 -11.83 62.03
C ARG A 248 -34.96 -10.62 61.42
N ARG A 249 -35.46 -9.70 62.25
CA ARG A 249 -36.08 -8.46 61.77
C ARG A 249 -35.04 -7.53 61.15
N ARG A 250 -33.89 -7.32 61.80
CA ARG A 250 -32.78 -6.52 61.25
C ARG A 250 -32.21 -7.09 59.96
N GLU A 251 -32.07 -8.41 59.85
CA GLU A 251 -31.62 -9.05 58.60
C GLU A 251 -32.58 -8.80 57.43
N ARG A 252 -33.90 -8.76 57.68
CA ARG A 252 -34.90 -8.45 56.65
C ARG A 252 -34.86 -6.98 56.23
N GLU A 253 -34.68 -6.05 57.18
CA GLU A 253 -34.50 -4.62 56.88
C GLU A 253 -33.22 -4.38 56.07
N LEU A 254 -32.09 -5.00 56.45
CA LEU A 254 -30.83 -4.91 55.70
C LEU A 254 -30.92 -5.51 54.30
N ARG A 255 -31.66 -6.61 54.11
CA ARG A 255 -31.91 -7.17 52.77
C ARG A 255 -32.74 -6.22 51.90
N ARG A 256 -33.73 -5.53 52.47
CA ARG A 256 -34.54 -4.54 51.74
C ARG A 256 -33.72 -3.31 51.34
N GLN A 257 -32.88 -2.79 52.24
CA GLN A 257 -31.98 -1.67 51.92
C GLN A 257 -31.04 -2.04 50.78
N ARG A 258 -30.41 -3.21 50.84
CA ARG A 258 -29.50 -3.69 49.79
C ARG A 258 -30.20 -3.89 48.44
N GLN A 259 -31.49 -4.26 48.45
CA GLN A 259 -32.28 -4.42 47.23
C GLN A 259 -32.69 -3.06 46.64
N GLN A 260 -32.96 -2.05 47.48
CA GLN A 260 -33.20 -0.67 47.03
C GLN A 260 -31.92 -0.02 46.47
N GLU A 261 -30.74 -0.31 47.02
CA GLU A 261 -29.46 0.14 46.46
C GLU A 261 -29.23 -0.47 45.07
N LEU A 262 -29.51 -1.77 44.88
CA LEU A 262 -29.39 -2.45 43.58
C LEU A 262 -30.40 -1.95 42.54
N GLU A 263 -31.61 -1.55 42.93
CA GLU A 263 -32.58 -0.92 42.03
C GLU A 263 -32.16 0.52 41.66
N HIS A 264 -31.50 1.25 42.57
CA HIS A 264 -30.98 2.60 42.28
C HIS A 264 -29.81 2.57 41.28
N ASP A 265 -28.94 1.55 41.33
CA ASP A 265 -27.83 1.42 40.38
C ASP A 265 -28.31 1.02 38.97
N HIS A 266 -29.47 0.38 38.82
CA HIS A 266 -29.99 -0.03 37.51
C HIS A 266 -30.62 1.11 36.69
N ASP A 267 -31.02 2.22 37.34
CA ASP A 267 -31.54 3.42 36.66
C ASP A 267 -30.42 4.36 36.15
N HIS A 268 -29.15 4.12 36.52
CA HIS A 268 -28.04 4.95 36.05
C HIS A 268 -27.40 4.46 34.72
N ASP A 269 -27.63 3.21 34.33
CA ASP A 269 -27.09 2.62 33.09
C ASP A 269 -27.99 2.80 31.85
N HIS A 270 -29.21 3.34 32.00
CA HIS A 270 -30.14 3.51 30.86
C HIS A 270 -30.08 4.90 30.17
N ILE A 271 -29.04 5.70 30.43
CA ILE A 271 -28.84 7.04 29.82
C ILE A 271 -27.58 7.12 28.91
N HIS A 272 -26.97 5.99 28.52
CA HIS A 272 -25.79 6.03 27.64
C HIS A 272 -25.83 5.12 26.38
N GLU A 273 -27.01 4.65 25.97
CA GLU A 273 -27.17 3.83 24.75
C GLU A 273 -27.96 4.52 23.61
N HIS A 274 -27.96 5.86 23.52
CA HIS A 274 -28.68 6.55 22.45
C HIS A 274 -27.86 7.59 21.65
N GLU A 275 -26.54 7.45 21.59
CA GLU A 275 -25.71 8.21 20.65
C GLU A 275 -24.54 7.35 20.13
N HIS A 276 -24.81 6.39 19.23
CA HIS A 276 -23.81 5.84 18.28
C HIS A 276 -24.51 5.02 17.18
N GLU A 277 -25.43 5.66 16.46
CA GLU A 277 -25.87 5.19 15.13
C GLU A 277 -25.79 6.39 14.18
N GLU A 278 -24.60 6.69 13.67
CA GLU A 278 -24.40 7.43 12.41
C GLU A 278 -22.90 7.50 12.10
N HIS A 279 -22.36 6.40 11.58
CA HIS A 279 -21.36 6.35 10.50
C HIS A 279 -20.73 4.97 10.51
N ASP A 280 -21.16 4.10 9.60
CA ASP A 280 -20.20 3.22 8.93
C ASP A 280 -20.61 3.06 7.47
N HIS A 281 -19.67 3.49 6.64
CA HIS A 281 -19.71 3.55 5.20
C HIS A 281 -19.59 2.14 4.60
N GLU A 282 -20.29 1.98 3.49
CA GLU A 282 -20.03 1.02 2.42
C GLU A 282 -18.53 0.91 2.12
N GLU A 283 -18.00 -0.32 2.07
CA GLU A 283 -17.19 -0.86 0.97
C GLU A 283 -16.70 -2.28 1.34
N HIS A 284 -17.34 -3.29 0.74
CA HIS A 284 -16.83 -4.65 0.66
C HIS A 284 -16.78 -5.01 -0.82
N GLU A 285 -15.60 -4.93 -1.43
CA GLU A 285 -15.28 -5.69 -2.64
C GLU A 285 -14.01 -6.50 -2.41
N ASP A 286 -14.15 -7.79 -2.74
CA ASP A 286 -13.23 -8.90 -2.51
C ASP A 286 -11.92 -8.75 -3.29
N TYR A 287 -10.82 -9.14 -2.65
CA TYR A 287 -9.58 -9.54 -3.32
C TYR A 287 -9.32 -11.02 -3.06
N ASP A 288 -9.49 -11.82 -4.11
CA ASP A 288 -8.98 -13.19 -4.21
C ASP A 288 -7.44 -13.18 -4.11
N LEU A 289 -6.90 -13.95 -3.18
CA LEU A 289 -5.46 -14.26 -3.09
C LEU A 289 -5.29 -15.78 -3.21
N ASP A 290 -4.91 -16.21 -4.41
CA ASP A 290 -4.46 -17.55 -4.71
C ASP A 290 -3.27 -17.93 -3.81
N HIS A 291 -3.43 -19.07 -3.15
CA HIS A 291 -2.47 -19.66 -2.23
C HIS A 291 -1.80 -20.83 -2.94
N ASP A 292 -0.73 -20.56 -3.71
CA ASP A 292 0.15 -21.63 -4.19
C ASP A 292 1.26 -21.86 -3.15
N HIS A 293 0.99 -22.83 -2.30
CA HIS A 293 1.96 -23.50 -1.47
C HIS A 293 2.09 -24.92 -2.03
N ASP A 294 3.22 -25.26 -2.64
CA ASP A 294 3.72 -26.62 -2.58
C ASP A 294 5.26 -26.66 -2.71
N HIS A 295 5.83 -27.14 -1.62
CA HIS A 295 7.18 -27.65 -1.45
C HIS A 295 7.17 -29.14 -1.81
N ASP A 296 7.90 -29.55 -2.85
CA ASP A 296 8.90 -30.66 -2.87
C ASP A 296 9.36 -30.96 -4.31
#